data_AF-A0A373LLM8-F1
#
_entry.id   AF-A0A373LLM8-F1
#
_cell.length_a   1.000
_cell.length_b   1.000
_cell.length_c   1.000
_cell.angle_alpha   90.00
_cell.angle_beta   90.00
_cell.angle_gamma   90.00
#
_symmetry.space_group_name_H-M   'P 1'
#
loop_
_entity.id
_entity.type
_entity.pdbx_description
1 polymer ?
#
loop_
_entity_poly.entity_id
_entity_poly.type
_entity_poly.pdbx_seq_one_letter_code
_entity_poly.pdbx_strand_id
1 'polypeptide(L)' 'MSNKFVDDLLKFEIIKNNDLVCNDCEYCFDDEKLPCNTSKCMIYEMKPDEVIDGGDCMEYEKRI' A
#
# COMPACT_ATOMS: atom_id res chain seq x y z
N MET A 1 -1.59 -29.08 21.40
CA MET A 1 -1.27 -28.27 20.21
C MET A 1 -2.07 -27.00 20.32
N SER A 2 -1.45 -25.81 20.23
CA SER A 2 -2.22 -24.56 20.25
C SER A 2 -3.01 -24.44 18.95
N ASN A 3 -4.33 -24.28 19.04
CA ASN A 3 -5.22 -24.04 17.91
C ASN A 3 -5.13 -22.59 17.40
N LYS A 4 -3.90 -22.08 17.26
CA LYS A 4 -3.62 -20.67 16.92
C LYS A 4 -4.39 -20.22 15.66
N PHE A 5 -4.55 -21.12 14.69
CA PHE A 5 -5.23 -20.85 13.42
C PHE A 5 -6.77 -20.99 13.47
N VAL A 6 -7.34 -21.49 14.56
CA VAL A 6 -8.80 -21.64 14.74
C VAL A 6 -9.37 -20.44 15.49
N ASP A 7 -8.59 -19.86 16.41
CA ASP A 7 -9.01 -18.76 17.27
C ASP A 7 -8.66 -17.37 16.70
N ASP A 8 -7.71 -17.29 15.76
CA ASP A 8 -7.37 -16.04 15.07
C ASP A 8 -8.39 -15.73 13.97
N LEU A 9 -9.25 -14.74 14.22
CA LEU A 9 -10.14 -14.16 13.20
C LEU A 9 -9.30 -13.55 12.06
N LEU A 10 -9.17 -14.29 10.96
CA LEU A 10 -8.58 -13.79 9.72
C LEU A 10 -9.44 -12.67 9.14
N LYS A 11 -8.98 -11.44 9.26
CA LYS A 11 -9.54 -10.26 8.59
C LYS A 11 -8.82 -10.04 7.27
N PHE A 12 -9.57 -10.10 6.18
CA PHE A 12 -9.09 -9.73 4.85
C PHE A 12 -9.54 -8.29 4.57
N GLU A 13 -8.64 -7.34 4.78
CA GLU A 13 -8.89 -5.93 4.51
C GLU A 13 -8.18 -5.55 3.20
N ILE A 14 -8.88 -4.78 2.35
CA ILE A 14 -8.28 -4.25 1.12
C ILE A 14 -7.42 -3.06 1.54
N ILE A 15 -6.11 -3.18 1.35
CA ILE A 15 -5.18 -2.08 1.53
C ILE A 15 -5.24 -1.21 0.28
N LYS A 16 -5.29 0.11 0.45
CA LYS A 16 -5.31 1.15 -0.57
C LYS A 16 -4.02 1.97 -0.57
N ASN A 17 -3.73 2.76 -1.61
CA ASN A 17 -2.62 3.72 -1.55
C ASN A 17 -2.77 4.72 -0.40
N ASN A 18 -4.00 5.11 -0.06
CA ASN A 18 -4.29 5.97 1.09
C ASN A 18 -3.88 5.36 2.44
N ASP A 19 -3.71 4.03 2.51
CA ASP A 19 -3.24 3.35 3.72
C ASP A 19 -1.70 3.27 3.79
N LEU A 20 -1.00 3.64 2.72
CA LEU A 20 0.47 3.64 2.67
C LEU A 20 1.07 4.94 3.20
N VAL A 21 2.34 4.89 3.58
CA VAL A 21 3.11 6.05 4.04
C VAL A 21 3.17 7.16 2.99
N CYS A 22 3.21 6.80 1.71
CA CYS A 22 3.25 7.73 0.58
C CYS A 22 1.87 8.17 0.08
N ASN A 23 0.83 8.14 0.93
CA ASN A 23 -0.55 8.52 0.56
C ASN A 23 -0.66 9.96 0.00
N ASP A 24 0.24 10.85 0.40
CA ASP A 24 0.29 12.25 -0.03
C ASP A 24 1.31 12.50 -1.15
N CYS A 25 1.83 11.46 -1.79
CA CYS A 25 2.76 11.57 -2.91
C CYS A 25 2.06 12.06 -4.19
N GLU A 26 2.70 12.97 -4.94
CA GLU A 26 2.24 13.49 -6.23
C GLU A 26 1.88 12.36 -7.19
N TYR A 27 2.75 11.34 -7.23
CA TYR A 27 2.64 10.19 -8.12
C TYR A 27 1.63 9.12 -7.67
N CYS A 28 1.00 9.28 -6.51
CA CYS A 28 0.04 8.33 -5.96
C CYS A 28 -1.22 8.22 -6.85
N PHE A 29 -1.64 7.01 -7.21
CA PHE A 29 -2.90 6.83 -7.93
C PHE A 29 -4.11 6.99 -7.01
N ASP A 30 -5.19 7.54 -7.56
CA ASP A 30 -6.47 7.69 -6.88
C ASP A 30 -7.17 6.32 -6.70
N ASP A 31 -7.30 5.90 -5.45
CA ASP A 31 -7.92 4.63 -5.06
C ASP A 31 -9.44 4.57 -5.33
N GLU A 32 -10.10 5.71 -5.59
CA GLU A 32 -11.52 5.73 -5.95
C GLU A 32 -11.76 5.35 -7.42
N LYS A 33 -10.72 5.46 -8.26
CA LYS A 33 -10.83 5.20 -9.70
C LYS A 33 -10.53 3.75 -10.08
N LEU A 34 -9.55 3.12 -9.45
CA LEU A 34 -9.10 1.77 -9.82
C LEU A 34 -8.73 0.93 -8.58
N PRO A 35 -9.12 -0.37 -8.53
CA PRO A 35 -8.69 -1.27 -7.48
C PRO A 35 -7.21 -1.64 -7.63
N CYS A 36 -6.59 -2.11 -6.55
CA CYS A 36 -5.21 -2.62 -6.51
C CYS A 36 -4.11 -1.58 -6.83
N ASN A 37 -4.37 -0.30 -6.59
CA ASN A 37 -3.39 0.75 -6.78
C ASN A 37 -2.28 0.76 -5.72
N THR A 38 -2.46 0.07 -4.60
CA THR A 38 -1.49 -0.04 -3.49
C THR A 38 -0.11 -0.47 -3.97
N SER A 39 -0.04 -1.41 -4.92
CA SER A 39 1.21 -1.91 -5.48
C SER A 39 1.78 -1.06 -6.62
N LYS A 40 1.14 0.08 -6.98
CA LYS A 40 1.49 0.89 -8.16
C LYS A 40 1.43 2.39 -7.90
N CYS A 41 2.20 3.15 -8.68
CA CYS A 41 2.10 4.60 -8.77
C CYS A 41 2.54 5.05 -10.17
N MET A 42 2.58 6.35 -10.45
CA MET A 42 3.03 6.84 -11.76
C MET A 42 4.50 6.49 -12.07
N ILE A 43 5.31 6.23 -11.05
CA ILE A 43 6.73 5.87 -11.18
C ILE A 43 6.95 4.36 -11.24
N TYR A 44 6.27 3.61 -10.38
CA TYR A 44 6.43 2.17 -10.27
C TYR A 44 5.21 1.42 -10.82
N GLU A 45 5.43 0.63 -11.87
CA GLU A 45 4.43 -0.36 -12.33
C GLU A 45 4.21 -1.48 -11.31
N MET A 46 5.24 -1.75 -10.50
CA MET A 46 5.20 -2.59 -9.29
C MET A 46 6.15 -1.95 -8.27
N LYS A 47 5.60 -1.49 -7.15
CA LYS A 47 6.41 -0.92 -6.07
C LYS A 47 7.31 -1.99 -5.44
N PRO A 48 8.53 -1.63 -5.01
CA PRO A 48 9.36 -2.51 -4.18
C PRO A 48 8.62 -2.88 -2.88
N ASP A 49 8.86 -4.09 -2.39
CA ASP A 49 8.25 -4.58 -1.14
C ASP A 49 8.61 -3.65 0.02
N GLU A 50 9.83 -3.12 0.06
CA GLU A 50 10.26 -2.17 1.10
C GLU A 50 9.40 -0.91 1.14
N VAL A 51 8.92 -0.43 -0.02
CA VAL A 51 8.05 0.75 -0.09
C VAL A 51 6.62 0.40 0.34
N ILE A 52 6.14 -0.80 -0.01
CA ILE A 52 4.80 -1.28 0.38
C ILE A 52 4.74 -1.51 1.90
N ASP A 53 5.82 -2.03 2.48
CA ASP A 53 5.97 -2.30 3.91
C ASP A 53 6.21 -1.03 4.76
N GLY A 54 6.16 0.15 4.13
CA GLY A 54 6.26 1.46 4.81
C GLY A 54 7.68 1.99 4.97
N GLY A 55 8.65 1.43 4.25
CA GLY A 55 10.01 1.95 4.14
C GLY A 55 10.13 3.15 3.20
N ASP A 56 11.37 3.63 3.06
CA ASP A 56 11.67 4.82 2.28
C ASP A 56 11.47 4.62 0.77
N CYS A 57 10.97 5.66 0.10
CA CYS A 57 10.83 5.71 -1.35
C CYS A 57 11.65 6.88 -1.89
N MET A 58 12.67 6.58 -2.70
CA MET A 58 13.57 7.59 -3.28
C MET A 58 12.89 8.52 -4.29
N GLU A 59 11.75 8.09 -4.83
CA GLU A 59 10.95 8.81 -5.83
C GLU A 59 9.76 9.54 -5.19
N TYR A 60 9.71 9.62 -3.85
CA TYR A 60 8.65 10.32 -3.15
C TYR A 60 8.72 11.84 -3.39
N GLU A 61 7.62 12.39 -3.87
CA GLU A 61 7.44 13.84 -4.02
C GLU A 61 6.10 14.21 -3.37
N LYS A 62 6.10 15.16 -2.45
CA LYS A 62 4.89 15.49 -1.67
C LYS A 62 3.97 16.41 -2.49
N ARG A 63 2.67 16.13 -2.50
CA ARG A 63 1.65 17.04 -3.06
C ARG A 63 1.67 18.38 -2.32
N ILE A 64 1.65 19.48 -3.08
CA ILE A 64 1.54 20.85 -2.57
C ILE A 64 0.08 21.21 -2.30
#